data_AF-A0A165RHY2-F1
#
_entry.id   AF-A0A165RHY2-F1
#
_cell.length_a   1.000
_cell.length_b   1.000
_cell.length_c   1.000
_cell.angle_alpha   90.00
_cell.angle_beta   90.00
_cell.angle_gamma   90.00
#
_symmetry.space_group_name_H-M   'P 1'
#
loop_
_entity.id
_entity.type
_entity.pdbx_description
1 polymer ?
#
loop_
_entity_poly.entity_id
_entity_poly.type
_entity_poly.pdbx_seq_one_letter_code
_entity_poly.pdbx_strand_id
1 'polypeptide(L)'
;MINNDEYPQPSFWDKLRGKKAPTREDLLAEWFANLIPTYETIKAPKVGRDKEANEWLKSLYDGIEEKPSTFEDFMKEHADYYVIGLAKELDGVPLYCSYGQDENVLRGQFLIDCIPLIGEDLVHEAWETKKADATLDYGNRLMEAADQIAKENNLEYLKSQREIPEVDEESIEARLHILYAVAKWLIFYGNNGHGYEADY
;
A
#
# COMPACT_ATOMS: atom_id res chain seq x y z
N MET A 1 -13.58 -9.57 -15.80
CA MET A 1 -13.74 -11.04 -15.87
C MET A 1 -12.49 -11.62 -16.50
N ILE A 2 -11.62 -12.25 -15.69
CA ILE A 2 -10.44 -12.96 -16.19
C ILE A 2 -10.97 -14.22 -16.89
N ASN A 3 -10.97 -14.20 -18.22
CA ASN A 3 -11.39 -15.34 -19.04
C ASN A 3 -10.20 -16.31 -19.15
N ASN A 4 -10.39 -17.50 -18.59
CA ASN A 4 -9.58 -18.73 -18.79
C ASN A 4 -8.05 -18.54 -18.72
N ASP A 5 -7.51 -18.57 -17.50
CA ASP A 5 -6.08 -18.76 -17.29
C ASP A 5 -5.62 -20.11 -17.89
N GLU A 6 -4.73 -20.07 -18.87
CA GLU A 6 -3.98 -21.23 -19.37
C GLU A 6 -2.93 -21.66 -18.32
N TYR A 7 -3.35 -22.18 -17.17
CA TYR A 7 -2.40 -22.77 -16.22
C TYR A 7 -1.97 -24.18 -16.65
N PRO A 8 -0.70 -24.55 -16.44
CA PRO A 8 -0.14 -25.81 -16.91
C PRO A 8 -0.94 -27.00 -16.37
N GLN A 9 -1.57 -27.73 -17.27
CA GLN A 9 -2.36 -28.91 -16.92
C GLN A 9 -1.44 -30.11 -16.65
N PRO A 10 -1.78 -30.98 -15.68
CA PRO A 10 -1.03 -32.20 -15.45
C PRO A 10 -0.94 -33.03 -16.74
N SER A 11 0.25 -33.54 -17.05
CA SER A 11 0.44 -34.43 -18.20
C SER A 11 -0.36 -35.72 -18.02
N PHE A 12 -0.52 -36.51 -19.10
CA PHE A 12 -1.19 -37.81 -19.02
C PHE A 12 -0.58 -38.74 -17.95
N TRP A 13 0.76 -38.75 -17.84
CA TRP A 13 1.46 -39.53 -16.81
C TRP A 13 1.26 -38.98 -15.40
N ASP A 14 1.12 -37.66 -15.24
CA ASP A 14 0.79 -37.05 -13.95
C ASP A 14 -0.62 -37.44 -13.49
N LYS A 15 -1.59 -37.45 -14.42
CA LYS A 15 -2.96 -37.89 -14.14
C LYS A 15 -3.02 -39.36 -13.73
N LEU A 16 -2.26 -40.24 -14.40
CA LEU A 16 -2.15 -41.66 -14.02
C LEU A 16 -1.54 -41.86 -12.63
N ARG A 17 -0.68 -40.93 -12.17
CA ARG A 17 -0.12 -40.92 -10.81
C ARG A 17 -1.03 -40.23 -9.79
N GLY A 18 -2.24 -39.82 -10.19
CA GLY A 18 -3.22 -39.18 -9.31
C GLY A 18 -3.01 -37.70 -9.05
N LYS A 19 -2.08 -37.02 -9.76
CA LYS A 19 -1.96 -35.56 -9.66
C LYS A 19 -3.19 -34.89 -10.26
N LYS A 20 -3.77 -33.96 -9.51
CA LYS A 20 -4.87 -33.10 -9.94
C LYS A 20 -4.32 -31.74 -10.36
N ALA A 21 -5.04 -31.05 -11.24
CA ALA A 21 -4.77 -29.64 -11.49
C ALA A 21 -5.10 -28.85 -10.20
N PRO A 22 -4.32 -27.82 -9.85
CA PRO A 22 -4.64 -26.97 -8.72
C PRO A 22 -5.96 -26.24 -8.99
N THR A 23 -6.78 -26.12 -7.94
CA THR A 23 -7.99 -25.29 -7.98
C THR A 23 -7.61 -23.81 -7.85
N ARG A 24 -8.56 -22.91 -8.10
CA ARG A 24 -8.36 -21.47 -7.87
C ARG A 24 -8.04 -21.21 -6.40
N GLU A 25 -8.73 -21.89 -5.49
CA GLU A 25 -8.51 -21.79 -4.05
C GLU A 25 -7.10 -22.26 -3.66
N ASP A 26 -6.61 -23.36 -4.24
CA ASP A 26 -5.25 -23.84 -4.01
C ASP A 26 -4.21 -22.80 -4.46
N LEU A 27 -4.42 -22.19 -5.63
CA LEU A 27 -3.52 -21.16 -6.16
C LEU A 27 -3.56 -19.88 -5.33
N LEU A 28 -4.74 -19.46 -4.83
CA LEU A 28 -4.85 -18.31 -3.94
C LEU A 28 -4.16 -18.58 -2.59
N ALA A 29 -4.35 -19.77 -2.02
CA ALA A 29 -3.68 -20.15 -0.78
C ALA A 29 -2.16 -20.16 -0.95
N GLU A 30 -1.67 -20.73 -2.05
CA GLU A 30 -0.25 -20.71 -2.41
C GLU A 30 0.24 -19.27 -2.63
N TRP A 31 -0.53 -18.44 -3.33
CA TRP A 31 -0.21 -17.04 -3.57
C TRP A 31 -0.04 -16.29 -2.24
N PHE A 32 -1.05 -16.31 -1.36
CA PHE A 32 -1.00 -15.63 -0.06
C PHE A 32 0.12 -16.16 0.84
N ALA A 33 0.42 -17.46 0.78
CA ALA A 33 1.53 -18.05 1.54
C ALA A 33 2.92 -17.57 1.07
N ASN A 34 3.04 -17.11 -0.18
CA ASN A 34 4.27 -16.56 -0.74
C ASN A 34 4.35 -15.03 -0.65
N LEU A 35 3.28 -14.35 -0.21
CA LEU A 35 3.31 -12.91 -0.01
C LEU A 35 4.01 -12.55 1.30
N ILE A 36 4.77 -11.46 1.26
CA ILE A 36 5.20 -10.75 2.46
C ILE A 36 4.03 -9.84 2.87
N PRO A 37 3.59 -9.84 4.14
CA PRO A 37 2.58 -8.89 4.60
C PRO A 37 3.07 -7.45 4.46
N THR A 38 2.22 -6.54 3.99
CA THR A 38 2.60 -5.12 3.78
C THR A 38 3.13 -4.45 5.04
N TYR A 39 2.62 -4.82 6.22
CA TYR A 39 3.09 -4.31 7.51
C TYR A 39 4.53 -4.71 7.82
N GLU A 40 4.96 -5.89 7.36
CA GLU A 40 6.36 -6.31 7.46
C GLU A 40 7.24 -5.56 6.47
N THR A 41 6.74 -5.33 5.26
CA THR A 41 7.44 -4.55 4.22
C THR A 41 7.77 -3.15 4.69
N ILE A 42 6.82 -2.45 5.33
CA ILE A 42 7.05 -1.11 5.89
C ILE A 42 7.82 -1.12 7.21
N LYS A 43 8.16 -2.31 7.73
CA LYS A 43 8.82 -2.52 9.02
C LYS A 43 8.04 -1.89 10.17
N ALA A 44 6.71 -2.06 10.17
CA ALA A 44 5.87 -1.66 11.29
C ALA A 44 6.19 -2.53 12.53
N PRO A 45 6.41 -1.93 13.70
CA PRO A 45 6.65 -2.69 14.92
C PRO A 45 5.39 -3.42 15.38
N LYS A 46 5.57 -4.59 15.98
CA LYS A 46 4.49 -5.50 16.35
C LYS A 46 4.33 -5.62 17.86
N VAL A 47 3.10 -5.48 18.35
CA VAL A 47 2.74 -5.66 19.75
C VAL A 47 3.06 -7.08 20.22
N GLY A 48 3.61 -7.20 21.44
CA GLY A 48 4.09 -8.46 22.02
C GLY A 48 5.49 -8.86 21.56
N ARG A 49 6.05 -8.20 20.53
CA ARG A 49 7.39 -8.47 20.00
C ARG A 49 8.33 -7.29 20.17
N ASP A 50 7.92 -6.11 19.69
CA ASP A 50 8.77 -4.94 19.58
C ASP A 50 8.51 -3.96 20.73
N LYS A 51 9.59 -3.42 21.30
CA LYS A 51 9.53 -2.54 22.48
C LYS A 51 8.69 -1.28 22.20
N GLU A 52 8.91 -0.64 21.06
CA GLU A 52 8.22 0.60 20.67
C GLU A 52 6.71 0.41 20.49
N ALA A 53 6.27 -0.72 19.92
CA ALA A 53 4.84 -1.06 19.84
C ALA A 53 4.23 -1.35 21.22
N ASN A 54 4.97 -2.00 22.12
CA ASN A 54 4.49 -2.26 23.49
C ASN A 54 4.35 -0.98 24.30
N GLU A 55 5.28 -0.03 24.14
CA GLU A 55 5.21 1.29 24.78
C GLU A 55 4.04 2.12 24.23
N TRP A 56 3.83 2.07 22.91
CA TRP A 56 2.64 2.67 22.28
C TRP A 56 1.33 2.11 22.84
N LEU A 57 1.20 0.76 22.91
CA LEU A 57 -0.01 0.14 23.45
C LEU A 57 -0.25 0.52 24.92
N LYS A 58 0.83 0.61 25.70
CA LYS A 58 0.75 1.06 27.09
C LYS A 58 0.24 2.50 27.18
N SER A 59 0.73 3.39 26.32
CA SER A 59 0.27 4.78 26.30
C SER A 59 -1.22 4.89 25.95
N LEU A 60 -1.72 4.05 25.04
CA LEU A 60 -3.16 3.95 24.75
C LEU A 60 -3.93 3.49 25.98
N TYR A 61 -3.54 2.36 26.59
CA TYR A 61 -4.18 1.83 27.80
C TYR A 61 -4.24 2.86 28.93
N ASP A 62 -3.16 3.62 29.13
CA ASP A 62 -3.08 4.62 30.18
C ASP A 62 -4.04 5.80 29.96
N GLY A 63 -4.37 6.10 28.69
CA GLY A 63 -5.32 7.14 28.28
C GLY A 63 -6.78 6.71 28.20
N ILE A 64 -7.12 5.42 28.37
CA ILE A 64 -8.51 4.94 28.39
C ILE A 64 -9.16 5.37 29.71
N GLU A 65 -10.33 6.01 29.63
CA GLU A 65 -11.13 6.40 30.81
C GLU A 65 -11.67 5.18 31.57
N GLU A 66 -12.35 4.26 30.86
CA GLU A 66 -12.85 3.00 31.41
C GLU A 66 -11.89 1.85 31.07
N LYS A 67 -10.88 1.67 31.93
CA LYS A 67 -9.80 0.72 31.67
C LYS A 67 -10.34 -0.73 31.62
N PRO A 68 -9.85 -1.55 30.66
CA PRO A 68 -9.90 -3.00 30.78
C PRO A 68 -9.27 -3.45 32.11
N SER A 69 -9.62 -4.66 32.57
CA SER A 69 -9.25 -5.18 33.89
C SER A 69 -7.76 -5.06 34.22
N THR A 70 -6.90 -5.41 33.27
CA THR A 70 -5.44 -5.34 33.41
C THR A 70 -4.78 -4.99 32.08
N PHE A 71 -3.58 -4.39 32.15
CA PHE A 71 -2.75 -4.16 30.95
C PHE A 71 -2.31 -5.48 30.30
N GLU A 72 -2.12 -6.55 31.09
CA GLU A 72 -1.75 -7.87 30.56
C GLU A 72 -2.86 -8.47 29.69
N ASP A 73 -4.12 -8.32 30.10
CA ASP A 73 -5.26 -8.78 29.29
C ASP A 73 -5.43 -7.90 28.05
N PHE A 74 -5.29 -6.58 28.20
CA PHE A 74 -5.30 -5.65 27.05
C PHE A 74 -4.20 -5.97 26.03
N MET A 75 -2.99 -6.31 26.49
CA MET A 75 -1.89 -6.71 25.63
C MET A 75 -2.16 -8.03 24.90
N LYS A 76 -2.82 -9.00 25.54
CA LYS A 76 -3.21 -10.26 24.88
C LYS A 76 -4.25 -10.02 23.80
N GLU A 77 -5.22 -9.14 24.04
CA GLU A 77 -6.25 -8.78 23.06
C GLU A 77 -5.67 -8.09 21.82
N HIS A 78 -4.54 -7.39 21.97
CA HIS A 78 -3.86 -6.67 20.89
C HIS A 78 -2.56 -7.37 20.44
N ALA A 79 -2.34 -8.62 20.84
CA ALA A 79 -1.16 -9.36 20.44
C ALA A 79 -1.08 -9.48 18.92
N ASP A 80 0.15 -9.41 18.38
CA ASP A 80 0.42 -9.47 16.94
C ASP A 80 -0.11 -8.28 16.11
N TYR A 81 -0.69 -7.25 16.73
CA TYR A 81 -1.05 -6.01 16.05
C TYR A 81 0.20 -5.25 15.57
N TYR A 82 0.20 -4.82 14.31
CA TYR A 82 1.27 -4.00 13.72
C TYR A 82 0.92 -2.51 13.82
N VAL A 83 1.82 -1.70 14.38
CA VAL A 83 1.60 -0.26 14.59
C VAL A 83 2.16 0.53 13.41
N ILE A 84 1.32 0.79 12.40
CA ILE A 84 1.72 1.45 11.14
C ILE A 84 2.24 2.87 11.36
N GLY A 85 1.67 3.61 12.32
CA GLY A 85 2.15 4.95 12.68
C GLY A 85 3.59 4.99 13.20
N LEU A 86 4.18 3.84 13.53
CA LEU A 86 5.58 3.70 13.95
C LEU A 86 6.46 2.99 12.89
N ALA A 87 5.95 2.82 11.67
CA ALA A 87 6.70 2.20 10.58
C ALA A 87 7.99 2.97 10.25
N LYS A 88 9.04 2.23 9.89
CA LYS A 88 10.35 2.80 9.57
C LYS A 88 10.46 3.23 8.10
N GLU A 89 9.72 2.56 7.22
CA GLU A 89 9.67 2.89 5.79
C GLU A 89 8.42 3.71 5.49
N LEU A 90 8.59 5.03 5.50
CA LEU A 90 7.47 5.98 5.43
C LEU A 90 6.86 6.12 4.03
N ASP A 91 7.59 5.76 2.97
CA ASP A 91 7.09 5.80 1.59
C ASP A 91 5.98 4.76 1.35
N GLY A 92 5.98 3.66 2.10
CA GLY A 92 4.92 2.65 2.06
C GLY A 92 3.71 2.96 2.95
N VAL A 93 3.73 4.06 3.70
CA VAL A 93 2.63 4.52 4.56
C VAL A 93 1.84 5.59 3.79
N PRO A 94 0.56 5.34 3.44
CA PRO A 94 -0.21 6.27 2.65
C PRO A 94 -0.47 7.58 3.39
N LEU A 95 -0.25 8.71 2.72
CA LEU A 95 -0.63 10.04 3.22
C LEU A 95 -2.09 10.37 2.90
N TYR A 96 -2.57 9.87 1.76
CA TYR A 96 -3.91 10.09 1.24
C TYR A 96 -4.72 8.80 1.34
N CYS A 97 -5.38 8.60 2.49
CA CYS A 97 -6.23 7.46 2.79
C CYS A 97 -7.70 7.88 2.96
N SER A 98 -8.64 6.95 2.83
CA SER A 98 -10.06 7.21 3.12
C SER A 98 -10.45 6.69 4.49
N TYR A 99 -11.34 7.42 5.14
CA TYR A 99 -11.90 7.05 6.44
C TYR A 99 -12.56 5.66 6.37
N GLY A 100 -12.15 4.75 7.25
CA GLY A 100 -12.73 3.40 7.36
C GLY A 100 -12.10 2.32 6.47
N GLN A 101 -11.01 2.62 5.76
CA GLN A 101 -10.16 1.63 5.09
C GLN A 101 -8.94 1.31 5.95
N ASP A 102 -8.27 0.18 5.70
CA ASP A 102 -7.05 -0.16 6.41
C ASP A 102 -5.97 0.93 6.22
N GLU A 103 -5.25 1.25 7.30
CA GLU A 103 -4.27 2.35 7.37
C GLU A 103 -3.10 2.24 6.37
N ASN A 104 -2.92 1.08 5.72
CA ASN A 104 -1.93 0.82 4.68
C ASN A 104 -2.47 0.95 3.24
N VAL A 105 -3.77 1.20 3.06
CA VAL A 105 -4.40 1.31 1.74
C VAL A 105 -4.27 2.73 1.19
N LEU A 106 -3.54 2.86 0.09
CA LEU A 106 -3.53 4.09 -0.71
C LEU A 106 -4.76 4.14 -1.59
N ARG A 107 -5.50 5.25 -1.57
CA ARG A 107 -6.65 5.42 -2.46
C ARG A 107 -6.24 6.10 -3.76
N GLY A 108 -6.23 5.34 -4.85
CA GLY A 108 -5.91 5.89 -6.17
C GLY A 108 -6.82 7.04 -6.61
N GLN A 109 -8.07 7.10 -6.12
CA GLN A 109 -9.08 8.14 -6.41
C GLN A 109 -8.53 9.58 -6.35
N PHE A 110 -7.57 9.88 -5.48
CA PHE A 110 -6.95 11.21 -5.37
C PHE A 110 -6.19 11.63 -6.65
N LEU A 111 -5.81 10.68 -7.52
CA LEU A 111 -5.24 10.99 -8.83
C LEU A 111 -6.24 11.64 -9.79
N ILE A 112 -7.56 11.54 -9.57
CA ILE A 112 -8.55 12.21 -10.41
C ILE A 112 -8.37 13.72 -10.37
N ASP A 113 -8.03 14.27 -9.20
CA ASP A 113 -7.75 15.70 -9.06
C ASP A 113 -6.48 16.13 -9.81
N CYS A 114 -5.65 15.17 -10.20
CA CYS A 114 -4.40 15.38 -10.94
C CYS A 114 -4.57 15.30 -12.47
N ILE A 115 -5.77 14.99 -13.00
CA ILE A 115 -6.04 14.96 -14.46
C ILE A 115 -5.56 16.24 -15.16
N PRO A 116 -5.76 17.46 -14.64
CA PRO A 116 -5.28 18.68 -15.29
C PRO A 116 -3.75 18.75 -15.45
N LEU A 117 -2.98 17.96 -14.69
CA LEU A 117 -1.52 17.93 -14.72
C LEU A 117 -0.96 16.83 -15.63
N ILE A 118 -1.52 15.62 -15.54
CA ILE A 118 -0.93 14.42 -16.15
C ILE A 118 -1.81 13.72 -17.19
N GLY A 119 -3.01 14.25 -17.43
CA GLY A 119 -3.98 13.71 -18.37
C GLY A 119 -4.73 12.48 -17.85
N GLU A 120 -5.83 12.17 -18.52
CA GLU A 120 -6.72 11.06 -18.14
C GLU A 120 -6.06 9.69 -18.29
N ASP A 121 -5.26 9.48 -19.34
CA ASP A 121 -4.66 8.16 -19.64
C ASP A 121 -3.79 7.67 -18.47
N LEU A 122 -2.88 8.52 -17.96
CA LEU A 122 -2.00 8.15 -16.85
C LEU A 122 -2.76 8.01 -15.53
N VAL A 123 -3.83 8.78 -15.32
CA VAL A 123 -4.67 8.66 -14.11
C VAL A 123 -5.46 7.36 -14.12
N HIS A 124 -6.07 7.01 -15.25
CA HIS A 124 -6.93 5.83 -15.35
C HIS A 124 -6.17 4.51 -15.25
N GLU A 125 -4.86 4.49 -15.52
CA GLU A 125 -4.02 3.31 -15.27
C GLU A 125 -4.05 2.85 -13.80
N ALA A 126 -4.33 3.74 -12.84
CA ALA A 126 -4.48 3.33 -11.45
C ALA A 126 -5.67 2.37 -11.25
N TRP A 127 -6.67 2.35 -12.15
CA TRP A 127 -7.86 1.50 -12.07
C TRP A 127 -7.65 0.12 -12.69
N GLU A 128 -6.40 -0.31 -12.83
CA GLU A 128 -6.08 -1.65 -13.31
C GLU A 128 -5.22 -2.36 -12.27
N THR A 129 -5.55 -3.62 -11.98
CA THR A 129 -4.72 -4.51 -11.16
C THR A 129 -3.35 -4.70 -11.83
N LYS A 130 -2.28 -4.44 -11.09
CA LYS A 130 -0.88 -4.53 -11.58
C LYS A 130 -0.06 -5.49 -10.73
N LYS A 131 0.80 -6.27 -11.40
CA LYS A 131 1.89 -7.01 -10.74
C LYS A 131 3.04 -6.06 -10.41
N ALA A 132 3.96 -6.49 -9.53
CA ALA A 132 5.05 -5.67 -9.02
C ALA A 132 5.83 -4.87 -10.08
N ASP A 133 6.26 -5.50 -11.17
CA ASP A 133 7.01 -4.81 -12.24
C ASP A 133 6.19 -3.69 -12.90
N ALA A 134 4.90 -3.94 -13.16
CA ALA A 134 4.00 -2.95 -13.74
C ALA A 134 3.64 -1.85 -12.73
N THR A 135 3.52 -2.18 -11.45
CA THR A 135 3.34 -1.22 -10.36
C THR A 135 4.55 -0.27 -10.27
N LEU A 136 5.76 -0.83 -10.36
CA LEU A 136 7.00 -0.05 -10.34
C LEU A 136 7.13 0.85 -11.57
N ASP A 137 6.86 0.32 -12.78
CA ASP A 137 6.85 1.11 -14.01
C ASP A 137 5.88 2.29 -13.91
N TYR A 138 4.65 2.02 -13.47
CA TYR A 138 3.62 3.04 -13.31
C TYR A 138 4.03 4.13 -12.29
N GLY A 139 4.54 3.72 -11.13
CA GLY A 139 5.04 4.65 -10.12
C GLY A 139 6.18 5.54 -10.63
N ASN A 140 7.12 4.98 -11.43
CA ASN A 140 8.21 5.75 -12.03
C ASN A 140 7.71 6.76 -13.07
N ARG A 141 6.73 6.40 -13.89
CA ARG A 141 6.12 7.33 -14.86
C ARG A 141 5.40 8.49 -14.18
N LEU A 142 4.69 8.23 -13.08
CA LEU A 142 4.09 9.28 -12.24
C LEU A 142 5.17 10.19 -11.62
N MET A 143 6.26 9.62 -11.11
CA MET A 143 7.39 10.36 -10.55
C MET A 143 8.04 11.27 -11.59
N GLU A 144 8.28 10.77 -12.80
CA GLU A 144 8.87 11.55 -13.90
C GLU A 144 7.97 12.72 -14.32
N ALA A 145 6.67 12.48 -14.46
CA ALA A 145 5.70 13.54 -14.76
C ALA A 145 5.69 14.61 -13.65
N ALA A 146 5.67 14.19 -12.38
CA ALA A 146 5.73 15.09 -11.24
C ALA A 146 7.02 15.92 -11.24
N ASP A 147 8.18 15.30 -11.44
CA ASP A 147 9.48 15.99 -11.47
C ASP A 147 9.54 17.07 -12.56
N GLN A 148 8.99 16.79 -13.74
CA GLN A 148 8.94 17.76 -14.83
C GLN A 148 8.06 18.97 -14.48
N ILE A 149 6.86 18.72 -13.97
CA ILE A 149 5.91 19.78 -13.57
C ILE A 149 6.48 20.60 -12.42
N ALA A 150 7.08 19.94 -11.43
CA ALA A 150 7.68 20.59 -10.27
C ALA A 150 8.75 21.60 -10.71
N LYS A 151 9.64 21.19 -11.63
CA LYS A 151 10.70 22.03 -12.17
C LYS A 151 10.19 23.23 -12.95
N GLU A 152 9.13 23.06 -13.74
CA GLU A 152 8.52 24.15 -14.51
C GLU A 152 7.86 25.21 -13.60
N ASN A 153 7.44 24.80 -12.40
CA ASN A 153 6.72 25.65 -11.45
C ASN A 153 7.57 26.09 -10.24
N ASN A 154 8.83 25.67 -10.15
CA ASN A 154 9.73 25.88 -8.99
C ASN A 154 9.20 25.27 -7.67
N LEU A 155 8.64 24.06 -7.77
CA LEU A 155 8.00 23.32 -6.68
C LEU A 155 8.74 22.01 -6.32
N GLU A 156 10.02 21.87 -6.67
CA GLU A 156 10.79 20.62 -6.46
C GLU A 156 10.93 20.24 -4.98
N TYR A 157 10.76 21.19 -4.05
CA TYR A 157 10.78 20.93 -2.61
C TYR A 157 9.69 19.93 -2.18
N LEU A 158 8.55 19.90 -2.89
CA LEU A 158 7.42 19.01 -2.60
C LEU A 158 7.81 17.54 -2.68
N LYS A 159 8.81 17.19 -3.49
CA LYS A 159 9.32 15.82 -3.57
C LYS A 159 9.84 15.31 -2.23
N SER A 160 10.39 16.20 -1.39
CA SER A 160 10.91 15.85 -0.06
C SER A 160 9.92 16.12 1.08
N GLN A 161 8.87 16.89 0.80
CA GLN A 161 7.84 17.22 1.77
C GLN A 161 6.96 15.98 2.04
N ARG A 162 6.67 15.76 3.32
CA ARG A 162 5.75 14.71 3.77
C ARG A 162 4.43 15.29 4.26
N GLU A 163 4.49 16.41 4.97
CA GLU A 163 3.30 17.08 5.49
C GLU A 163 2.45 17.62 4.34
N ILE A 164 1.14 17.39 4.41
CA ILE A 164 0.20 17.88 3.40
C ILE A 164 0.30 19.42 3.36
N PRO A 165 0.54 20.03 2.19
CA PRO A 165 0.69 21.48 2.10
C PRO A 165 -0.61 22.21 2.47
N GLU A 166 -0.50 23.28 3.26
CA GLU A 166 -1.63 24.13 3.65
C GLU A 166 -1.96 25.14 2.53
N VAL A 167 -2.40 24.61 1.38
CA VAL A 167 -2.75 25.39 0.18
C VAL A 167 -4.12 24.99 -0.34
N ASP A 168 -4.61 25.74 -1.33
CA ASP A 168 -5.85 25.40 -2.02
C ASP A 168 -5.74 24.01 -2.70
N GLU A 169 -6.75 23.16 -2.51
CA GLU A 169 -6.76 21.77 -2.99
C GLU A 169 -6.69 21.67 -4.52
N GLU A 170 -7.15 22.69 -5.24
CA GLU A 170 -7.10 22.75 -6.70
C GLU A 170 -5.77 23.33 -7.22
N SER A 171 -4.89 23.78 -6.32
CA SER A 171 -3.58 24.30 -6.69
C SER A 171 -2.67 23.23 -7.30
N ILE A 172 -1.72 23.67 -8.12
CA ILE A 172 -0.67 22.79 -8.65
C ILE A 172 0.12 22.17 -7.50
N GLU A 173 0.37 22.91 -6.42
CA GLU A 173 1.11 22.44 -5.25
C GLU A 173 0.42 21.27 -4.54
N ALA A 174 -0.90 21.36 -4.27
CA ALA A 174 -1.67 20.27 -3.67
C ALA A 174 -1.66 19.02 -4.56
N ARG A 175 -1.95 19.18 -5.86
CA ARG A 175 -1.99 18.07 -6.84
C ARG A 175 -0.62 17.41 -7.02
N LEU A 176 0.44 18.21 -7.05
CA LEU A 176 1.80 17.70 -7.21
C LEU A 176 2.26 16.92 -5.96
N HIS A 177 1.85 17.35 -4.76
CA HIS A 177 2.09 16.58 -3.54
C HIS A 177 1.37 15.22 -3.56
N ILE A 178 0.12 15.17 -4.07
CA ILE A 178 -0.60 13.90 -4.30
C ILE A 178 0.19 13.00 -5.25
N LEU A 179 0.63 13.52 -6.40
CA LEU A 179 1.41 12.75 -7.38
C LEU A 179 2.67 12.15 -6.76
N TYR A 180 3.43 12.93 -5.99
CA TYR A 180 4.62 12.42 -5.31
C TYR A 180 4.29 11.36 -4.27
N ALA A 181 3.25 11.55 -3.46
CA ALA A 181 2.84 10.58 -2.45
C ALA A 181 2.44 9.23 -3.10
N VAL A 182 1.64 9.27 -4.16
CA VAL A 182 1.20 8.08 -4.88
C VAL A 182 2.37 7.40 -5.59
N ALA A 183 3.22 8.16 -6.28
CA ALA A 183 4.39 7.64 -6.98
C ALA A 183 5.36 6.93 -6.03
N LYS A 184 5.69 7.56 -4.88
CA LYS A 184 6.57 6.95 -3.87
C LYS A 184 6.01 5.66 -3.32
N TRP A 185 4.71 5.62 -3.02
CA TRP A 185 4.05 4.42 -2.52
C TRP A 185 4.11 3.28 -3.54
N LEU A 186 3.78 3.56 -4.81
CA LEU A 186 3.85 2.57 -5.90
C LEU A 186 5.28 2.07 -6.14
N ILE A 187 6.26 2.98 -6.18
CA ILE A 187 7.68 2.64 -6.34
C ILE A 187 8.17 1.79 -5.16
N PHE A 188 7.81 2.16 -3.93
CA PHE A 188 8.19 1.42 -2.73
C PHE A 188 7.66 -0.02 -2.79
N TYR A 189 6.37 -0.20 -3.01
CA TYR A 189 5.75 -1.54 -3.04
C TYR A 189 6.23 -2.34 -4.25
N GLY A 190 6.32 -1.73 -5.44
CA GLY A 190 6.84 -2.37 -6.65
C GLY A 190 8.27 -2.89 -6.47
N ASN A 191 9.17 -2.08 -5.87
CA ASN A 191 10.54 -2.49 -5.57
C ASN A 191 10.63 -3.64 -4.55
N ASN A 192 9.64 -3.75 -3.67
CA ASN A 192 9.54 -4.82 -2.68
C ASN A 192 8.74 -6.03 -3.18
N GLY A 193 8.43 -6.10 -4.47
CA GLY A 193 7.77 -7.25 -5.08
C GLY A 193 6.25 -7.28 -4.90
N HIS A 194 5.64 -6.17 -4.49
CA HIS A 194 4.20 -6.06 -4.34
C HIS A 194 3.56 -5.42 -5.58
N GLY A 195 2.54 -6.10 -6.11
CA GLY A 195 1.55 -5.49 -6.98
C GLY A 195 0.41 -4.86 -6.18
N TYR A 196 -0.64 -4.44 -6.87
CA TYR A 196 -1.89 -4.02 -6.25
C TYR A 196 -3.10 -4.54 -7.05
N GLU A 197 -4.19 -4.76 -6.33
CA GLU A 197 -5.51 -5.00 -6.91
C GLU A 197 -6.30 -3.70 -6.89
N ALA A 198 -6.90 -3.32 -8.01
CA ALA A 198 -7.79 -2.19 -8.07
C ALA A 198 -9.19 -2.62 -7.61
N ASP A 199 -9.72 -1.92 -6.59
CA ASP A 199 -11.05 -2.13 -6.01
C ASP A 199 -11.98 -0.96 -6.41
N TYR A 200 -13.20 -1.27 -6.88
CA TYR A 200 -14.14 -0.30 -7.48
C TYR A 200 -15.55 -0.42 -6.90
#